data_AF-A0A5J5KBZ3-F1
#
_entry.id   AF-A0A5J5KBZ3-F1
#
_cell.length_a   1.000
_cell.length_b   1.000
_cell.length_c   1.000
_cell.angle_alpha   90.00
_cell.angle_beta   90.00
_cell.angle_gamma   90.00
#
_symmetry.space_group_name_H-M   'P 1'
#
loop_
_entity.id
_entity.type
_entity.pdbx_description
1 polymer ?
#
loop_
_entity_poly.entity_id
_entity_poly.type
_entity_poly.pdbx_seq_one_letter_code
_entity_poly.pdbx_strand_id
1 'polypeptide(L)'
;MAQHDEPYGRSRRGSLAGRLLMLVALVATGIGLDAAAAHADTWRTATGSAWGQTQASASAAAQTSARTALTQTAAQLGEVCTDVTSSATLAYTVPSGGGYVYNGTATGLCAPAPPPPSYTVPRTATARGQASTYSVAVQNGGAAARASVLAAGGDCTGFQTTGVTYVYAAPDGSWYIYDVTVSALCVH
;
A
#
# COMPACT_ATOMS: atom_id res chain seq x y z
N MET A 1 54.95 23.69 21.90
CA MET A 1 55.22 24.71 20.87
C MET A 1 54.29 24.38 19.72
N ALA A 2 53.07 24.88 19.74
CA ALA A 2 52.62 26.18 19.20
C ALA A 2 52.19 26.05 17.73
N GLN A 3 50.98 26.56 17.48
CA GLN A 3 50.15 26.54 16.28
C GLN A 3 50.80 27.11 15.02
N HIS A 4 50.25 26.73 13.86
CA HIS A 4 49.95 27.55 12.66
C HIS A 4 49.65 26.59 11.49
N ASP A 5 48.78 26.81 10.52
CA ASP A 5 47.63 27.68 10.25
C ASP A 5 47.14 27.17 8.87
N GLU A 6 45.84 26.97 8.66
CA GLU A 6 45.32 26.95 7.28
C GLU A 6 45.29 28.38 6.73
N PRO A 7 45.47 28.56 5.41
CA PRO A 7 44.63 29.55 4.76
C PRO A 7 44.01 29.06 3.44
N TYR A 8 42.69 29.19 3.41
CA TYR A 8 41.85 29.68 2.31
C TYR A 8 42.51 29.98 0.95
N GLY A 9 41.98 29.34 -0.09
CA GLY A 9 42.13 29.76 -1.50
C GLY A 9 40.84 29.57 -2.28
N ARG A 10 39.98 30.59 -2.31
CA ARG A 10 38.74 30.69 -3.09
C ARG A 10 38.96 31.63 -4.28
N SER A 11 38.61 31.22 -5.50
CA SER A 11 38.25 32.02 -6.71
C SER A 11 38.84 31.39 -7.98
N ARG A 12 38.24 31.38 -9.18
CA ARG A 12 37.00 31.92 -9.77
C ARG A 12 36.88 31.34 -11.20
N ARG A 13 35.63 31.07 -11.61
CA ARG A 13 34.97 31.43 -12.90
C ARG A 13 35.71 31.28 -14.26
N GLY A 14 34.98 30.66 -15.19
CA GLY A 14 35.06 30.79 -16.66
C GLY A 14 35.30 29.42 -17.30
N SER A 15 34.52 28.88 -18.25
CA SER A 15 33.64 29.45 -19.27
C SER A 15 32.56 28.40 -19.59
N LEU A 16 31.26 28.67 -19.48
CA LEU A 16 30.39 29.04 -20.62
C LEU A 16 30.87 28.48 -21.97
N ALA A 17 30.31 27.36 -22.41
CA ALA A 17 29.95 27.11 -23.81
C ALA A 17 29.23 25.75 -23.97
N GLY A 18 27.96 25.81 -24.32
CA GLY A 18 27.21 24.72 -24.96
C GLY A 18 26.40 23.88 -24.00
N ARG A 19 25.10 23.67 -24.20
CA ARG A 19 24.25 23.89 -25.36
C ARG A 19 22.80 23.70 -24.89
N LEU A 20 21.91 24.54 -25.41
CA LEU A 20 20.48 24.30 -25.69
C LEU A 20 19.59 23.74 -24.57
N LEU A 21 18.65 24.53 -24.02
CA LEU A 21 17.27 24.67 -24.52
C LEU A 21 16.56 23.34 -24.81
N MET A 22 15.71 22.91 -23.87
CA MET A 22 14.36 22.42 -24.17
C MET A 22 13.48 22.49 -22.92
N LEU A 23 12.73 23.59 -22.80
CA LEU A 23 11.50 23.66 -22.01
C LEU A 23 10.41 22.97 -22.84
N VAL A 24 9.92 21.84 -22.35
CA VAL A 24 8.64 21.27 -22.80
C VAL A 24 7.72 21.26 -21.59
N ALA A 25 6.78 22.20 -21.56
CA ALA A 25 5.62 22.14 -20.71
C ALA A 25 4.66 21.09 -21.28
N LEU A 26 4.47 19.99 -20.57
CA LEU A 26 3.39 19.05 -20.85
C LEU A 26 2.32 19.22 -19.76
N VAL A 27 1.25 19.95 -20.11
CA VAL A 27 -0.02 19.89 -19.40
C VAL A 27 -0.71 18.62 -19.87
N ALA A 28 -0.77 17.60 -19.03
CA ALA A 28 -1.62 16.43 -19.24
C ALA A 28 -2.70 16.41 -18.16
N THR A 29 -3.88 16.88 -18.53
CA THR A 29 -5.14 16.60 -17.85
C THR A 29 -5.31 15.10 -17.68
N GLY A 30 -5.75 14.69 -16.49
CA GLY A 30 -6.03 13.30 -16.15
C GLY A 30 -6.89 12.61 -17.19
N ILE A 31 -6.34 11.54 -17.75
CA ILE A 31 -7.08 10.38 -18.22
C ILE A 31 -6.32 9.22 -17.63
N GLY A 32 -6.99 8.48 -16.73
CA GLY A 32 -6.48 7.27 -16.11
C GLY A 32 -6.04 6.30 -17.19
N LEU A 33 -4.73 6.19 -17.33
CA LEU A 33 -4.06 5.00 -17.78
C LEU A 33 -3.04 4.77 -16.69
N ASP A 34 -3.47 4.12 -15.61
CA ASP A 34 -2.52 3.39 -14.79
C ASP A 34 -1.68 2.61 -15.79
N ALA A 35 -0.40 2.94 -15.87
CA ALA A 35 0.52 1.99 -16.39
C ALA A 35 0.36 0.79 -15.46
N ALA A 36 -0.46 -0.18 -15.89
CA ALA A 36 -0.08 -1.56 -15.74
C ALA A 36 1.29 -1.64 -16.42
N ALA A 37 2.32 -1.21 -15.71
CA ALA A 37 3.64 -1.72 -15.92
C ALA A 37 3.41 -3.22 -15.78
N ALA A 38 3.37 -3.90 -16.92
CA ALA A 38 3.61 -5.31 -16.98
C ALA A 38 5.01 -5.50 -16.42
N HIS A 39 5.11 -5.52 -15.09
CA HIS A 39 6.33 -5.79 -14.37
C HIS A 39 6.59 -7.26 -14.62
N ALA A 40 7.46 -7.51 -15.59
CA ALA A 40 7.92 -8.84 -15.89
C ALA A 40 8.56 -9.44 -14.63
N ASP A 41 8.23 -10.70 -14.38
CA ASP A 41 8.84 -11.47 -13.31
C ASP A 41 10.37 -11.33 -13.38
N THR A 42 10.97 -10.84 -12.30
CA THR A 42 12.39 -10.52 -12.26
C THR A 42 13.10 -11.47 -11.31
N TRP A 43 14.15 -12.14 -11.80
CA TRP A 43 15.04 -12.92 -10.96
C TRP A 43 15.79 -12.01 -9.98
N ARG A 44 15.64 -12.28 -8.68
CA ARG A 44 16.39 -11.58 -7.63
C ARG A 44 17.20 -12.55 -6.81
N THR A 45 18.33 -12.07 -6.32
CA THR A 45 19.24 -12.83 -5.47
C THR A 45 19.57 -12.00 -4.24
N ALA A 46 19.58 -12.66 -3.08
CA ALA A 46 20.05 -12.09 -1.83
C ALA A 46 21.00 -13.06 -1.13
N THR A 47 21.90 -12.51 -0.33
CA THR A 47 22.88 -13.27 0.44
C THR A 47 22.68 -13.04 1.94
N GLY A 48 22.99 -14.06 2.73
CA GLY A 48 23.01 -13.98 4.19
C GLY A 48 24.17 -14.80 4.73
N SER A 49 24.53 -14.59 5.99
CA SER A 49 25.60 -15.36 6.63
C SER A 49 25.16 -15.77 8.01
N ALA A 50 25.53 -16.99 8.42
CA ALA A 50 25.24 -17.47 9.76
C ALA A 50 26.38 -18.33 10.31
N TRP A 51 26.53 -18.27 11.63
CA TRP A 51 27.37 -19.17 12.40
C TRP A 51 26.51 -20.27 13.04
N GLY A 52 27.10 -21.45 13.24
CA GLY A 52 26.49 -22.54 14.01
C GLY A 52 27.54 -23.50 14.57
N GLN A 53 27.21 -24.20 15.65
CA GLN A 53 28.11 -25.16 16.29
C GLN A 53 28.41 -26.39 15.39
N THR A 54 27.50 -26.72 14.48
CA THR A 54 27.68 -27.82 13.51
C THR A 54 27.56 -27.30 12.08
N GLN A 55 28.16 -27.99 11.11
CA GLN A 55 28.02 -27.62 9.69
C GLN A 55 26.55 -27.59 9.25
N ALA A 56 25.75 -28.56 9.70
CA ALA A 56 24.33 -28.63 9.39
C ALA A 56 23.55 -27.42 9.92
N SER A 57 23.79 -27.03 11.19
CA SER A 57 23.11 -25.86 11.78
C SER A 57 23.55 -24.54 11.15
N ALA A 58 24.86 -24.38 10.91
CA ALA A 58 25.39 -23.18 10.28
C ALA A 58 24.89 -23.00 8.84
N SER A 59 24.90 -24.08 8.04
CA SER A 59 24.43 -24.05 6.64
C SER A 59 22.92 -23.80 6.54
N ALA A 60 22.10 -24.45 7.38
CA ALA A 60 20.65 -24.22 7.41
C ALA A 60 20.31 -22.78 7.84
N ALA A 61 21.01 -22.26 8.85
CA ALA A 61 20.84 -20.89 9.31
C ALA A 61 21.24 -19.86 8.24
N ALA A 62 22.32 -20.12 7.48
CA ALA A 62 22.76 -19.24 6.41
C ALA A 62 21.77 -19.23 5.24
N GLN A 63 21.22 -20.38 4.85
CA GLN A 63 20.15 -20.46 3.84
C GLN A 63 18.90 -19.69 4.29
N THR A 64 18.52 -19.83 5.56
CA THR A 64 17.37 -19.12 6.13
C THR A 64 17.61 -17.61 6.11
N SER A 65 18.78 -17.17 6.55
CA SER A 65 19.18 -15.75 6.52
C SER A 65 19.11 -15.17 5.10
N ALA A 66 19.61 -15.91 4.11
CA ALA A 66 19.54 -15.47 2.71
C ALA A 66 18.09 -15.39 2.17
N ARG A 67 17.23 -16.35 2.53
CA ARG A 67 15.79 -16.29 2.18
C ARG A 67 15.10 -15.10 2.83
N THR A 68 15.36 -14.84 4.11
CA THR A 68 14.81 -13.67 4.80
C THR A 68 15.25 -12.38 4.14
N ALA A 69 16.53 -12.26 3.76
CA ALA A 69 17.03 -11.08 3.04
C ALA A 69 16.34 -10.90 1.67
N LEU A 70 16.10 -11.99 0.94
CA LEU A 70 15.37 -11.97 -0.33
C LEU A 70 13.93 -11.48 -0.13
N THR A 71 13.20 -12.05 0.85
CA THR A 71 11.82 -11.65 1.16
C THR A 71 11.73 -10.20 1.63
N GLN A 72 12.68 -9.72 2.44
CA GLN A 72 12.71 -8.32 2.87
C GLN A 72 12.94 -7.37 1.69
N THR A 73 13.84 -7.72 0.78
CA THR A 73 14.10 -6.94 -0.43
C THR A 73 12.86 -6.89 -1.33
N ALA A 74 12.19 -8.02 -1.52
CA ALA A 74 10.95 -8.09 -2.29
C ALA A 74 9.84 -7.24 -1.67
N ALA A 75 9.66 -7.34 -0.34
CA ALA A 75 8.65 -6.56 0.38
C ALA A 75 8.89 -5.05 0.28
N GLN A 76 10.15 -4.59 0.34
CA GLN A 76 10.50 -3.17 0.15
C GLN A 76 10.12 -2.65 -1.24
N LEU A 77 10.03 -3.54 -2.22
CA LEU A 77 9.69 -3.23 -3.61
C LEU A 77 8.22 -3.54 -3.94
N GLY A 78 7.42 -3.99 -2.96
CA GLY A 78 6.02 -4.38 -3.17
C GLY A 78 5.87 -5.67 -3.97
N GLU A 79 6.86 -6.56 -3.92
CA GLU A 79 6.92 -7.81 -4.67
C GLU A 79 6.83 -9.04 -3.76
N VAL A 80 6.46 -10.17 -4.35
CA VAL A 80 6.53 -11.51 -3.76
C VAL A 80 7.39 -12.40 -4.65
N CYS A 81 8.30 -13.16 -4.05
CA CYS A 81 9.17 -14.09 -4.78
C CYS A 81 8.67 -15.53 -4.69
N THR A 82 8.58 -16.21 -5.83
CA THR A 82 8.32 -17.66 -5.96
C THR A 82 9.57 -18.39 -6.43
N ASP A 83 9.50 -19.73 -6.48
CA ASP A 83 10.57 -20.60 -6.98
C ASP A 83 11.93 -20.34 -6.31
N VAL A 84 11.88 -20.00 -5.02
CA VAL A 84 13.06 -19.63 -4.25
C VAL A 84 13.95 -20.85 -4.01
N THR A 85 15.11 -20.84 -4.64
CA THR A 85 16.18 -21.80 -4.39
C THR A 85 17.20 -21.18 -3.45
N SER A 86 17.71 -21.97 -2.50
CA SER A 86 18.74 -21.52 -1.57
C SER A 86 19.89 -22.50 -1.52
N SER A 87 21.10 -21.96 -1.47
CA SER A 87 22.33 -22.71 -1.29
C SER A 87 23.14 -22.08 -0.15
N ALA A 88 24.06 -22.85 0.42
CA ALA A 88 25.04 -22.31 1.35
C ALA A 88 26.42 -22.88 1.07
N THR A 89 27.43 -22.05 1.27
CA THR A 89 28.84 -22.37 1.08
C THR A 89 29.58 -22.11 2.39
N LEU A 90 30.49 -23.02 2.76
CA LEU A 90 31.31 -22.86 3.95
C LEU A 90 32.24 -21.65 3.73
N ALA A 91 32.10 -20.62 4.56
CA ALA A 91 32.95 -19.45 4.51
C ALA A 91 34.24 -19.70 5.28
N TYR A 92 34.12 -20.17 6.53
CA TYR A 92 35.26 -20.55 7.36
C TYR A 92 34.85 -21.46 8.53
N THR A 93 35.81 -22.23 9.03
CA THR A 93 35.67 -23.02 10.27
C THR A 93 36.37 -22.28 11.40
N VAL A 94 35.68 -22.11 12.53
CA VAL A 94 36.25 -21.42 13.69
C VAL A 94 37.39 -22.29 14.27
N PRO A 95 38.60 -21.74 14.45
CA PRO A 95 39.69 -22.47 15.10
C PRO A 95 39.27 -22.99 16.47
N SER A 96 39.88 -24.07 16.95
CA SER A 96 39.53 -24.79 18.21
C SER A 96 38.18 -25.53 18.25
N GLY A 97 37.53 -25.71 17.10
CA GLY A 97 36.26 -26.45 17.02
C GLY A 97 35.05 -25.64 17.48
N GLY A 98 35.19 -24.31 17.58
CA GLY A 98 34.13 -23.38 17.99
C GLY A 98 33.03 -23.15 16.95
N GLY A 99 32.80 -24.07 16.01
CA GLY A 99 31.72 -24.00 15.03
C GLY A 99 32.14 -23.63 13.60
N TYR A 100 31.14 -23.36 12.77
CA TYR A 100 31.25 -23.15 11.33
C TYR A 100 30.48 -21.91 10.93
N VAL A 101 31.00 -21.17 9.95
CA VAL A 101 30.29 -20.05 9.33
C VAL A 101 30.01 -20.36 7.87
N TYR A 102 28.76 -20.18 7.48
CA TYR A 102 28.30 -20.36 6.12
C TYR A 102 27.76 -19.06 5.54
N ASN A 103 27.99 -18.86 4.25
CA ASN A 103 27.33 -17.85 3.44
C ASN A 103 26.23 -18.53 2.65
N GLY A 104 25.00 -18.07 2.84
CA GLY A 104 23.82 -18.49 2.10
C GLY A 104 23.55 -17.54 0.94
N THR A 105 23.01 -18.10 -0.14
CA THR A 105 22.48 -17.37 -1.28
C THR A 105 21.07 -17.87 -1.53
N ALA A 106 20.11 -16.96 -1.72
CA ALA A 106 18.75 -17.29 -2.12
C ALA A 106 18.42 -16.54 -3.41
N THR A 107 17.92 -17.27 -4.40
CA THR A 107 17.49 -16.74 -5.70
C THR A 107 16.06 -17.15 -5.97
N GLY A 108 15.21 -16.21 -6.37
CA GLY A 108 13.81 -16.46 -6.67
C GLY A 108 13.29 -15.55 -7.76
N LEU A 109 12.16 -15.93 -8.34
CA LEU A 109 11.46 -15.16 -9.35
C LEU A 109 10.47 -14.23 -8.64
N CYS A 110 10.66 -12.92 -8.74
CA CYS A 110 9.88 -11.94 -7.99
C CYS A 110 8.97 -11.13 -8.91
N ALA A 111 7.71 -10.98 -8.50
CA ALA A 111 6.67 -10.28 -9.22
C ALA A 111 5.94 -9.33 -8.27
N PRO A 112 5.26 -8.29 -8.75
CA PRO A 112 4.43 -7.45 -7.90
C PRO A 112 3.46 -8.31 -7.09
N ALA A 113 3.30 -7.96 -5.81
CA ALA A 113 2.32 -8.61 -4.98
C ALA A 113 0.92 -8.41 -5.62
N PRO A 114 0.09 -9.47 -5.71
CA PRO A 114 -1.27 -9.31 -6.15
C PRO A 114 -1.99 -8.31 -5.23
N PRO A 115 -2.90 -7.48 -5.78
CA PRO A 115 -3.69 -6.58 -4.95
C PRO A 115 -4.48 -7.40 -3.91
N PRO A 116 -4.73 -6.83 -2.72
CA PRO A 116 -5.57 -7.48 -1.73
C PRO A 116 -6.95 -7.82 -2.34
N PRO A 117 -7.58 -8.92 -1.92
CA PRO A 117 -8.88 -9.31 -2.45
C PRO A 117 -9.93 -8.25 -2.07
N SER A 118 -10.54 -7.64 -3.08
CA SER A 118 -11.68 -6.75 -2.87
C SER A 118 -12.98 -7.54 -2.84
N TYR A 119 -13.86 -7.25 -1.90
CA TYR A 119 -15.19 -7.88 -1.85
C TYR A 119 -16.31 -6.85 -1.65
N THR A 120 -17.44 -7.09 -2.29
CA THR A 120 -18.64 -6.25 -2.18
C THR A 120 -19.51 -6.70 -1.02
N VAL A 121 -19.85 -5.77 -0.13
CA VAL A 121 -20.75 -5.98 1.01
C VAL A 121 -21.99 -5.11 0.85
N PRO A 122 -23.21 -5.68 0.92
CA PRO A 122 -24.42 -4.89 0.99
C PRO A 122 -24.50 -4.18 2.35
N ARG A 123 -24.77 -2.87 2.33
CA ARG A 123 -24.99 -2.06 3.53
C ARG A 123 -26.35 -1.40 3.47
N THR A 124 -27.00 -1.33 4.62
CA THR A 124 -28.29 -0.65 4.79
C THR A 124 -28.22 0.27 6.01
N ALA A 125 -28.83 1.43 5.89
CA ALA A 125 -29.02 2.34 7.02
C ALA A 125 -30.41 2.95 6.96
N THR A 126 -30.99 3.15 8.14
CA THR A 126 -32.25 3.88 8.31
C THR A 126 -31.98 5.16 9.07
N ALA A 127 -32.47 6.28 8.56
CA ALA A 127 -32.38 7.57 9.23
C ALA A 127 -33.71 8.31 9.19
N ARG A 128 -33.92 9.14 10.21
CA ARG A 128 -35.13 9.93 10.37
C ARG A 128 -35.01 11.24 9.61
N GLY A 129 -35.93 11.45 8.68
CA GLY A 129 -36.08 12.69 7.94
C GLY A 129 -37.28 13.48 8.44
N GLN A 130 -37.12 14.81 8.51
CA GLN A 130 -38.16 15.72 8.99
C GLN A 130 -38.21 16.96 8.10
N ALA A 131 -39.42 17.42 7.77
CA ALA A 131 -39.63 18.66 7.02
C ALA A 131 -41.11 19.11 7.04
N SER A 132 -41.37 20.30 6.52
CA SER A 132 -42.72 20.83 6.30
C SER A 132 -43.47 20.19 5.12
N THR A 133 -42.81 19.37 4.32
CA THR A 133 -43.45 18.59 3.25
C THR A 133 -42.95 17.15 3.24
N TYR A 134 -43.81 16.24 2.79
CA TYR A 134 -43.48 14.82 2.64
C TYR A 134 -42.18 14.58 1.84
N SER A 135 -42.07 15.19 0.66
CA SER A 135 -40.95 14.95 -0.25
C SER A 135 -39.61 15.39 0.36
N VAL A 136 -39.60 16.53 1.06
CA VAL A 136 -38.38 17.03 1.72
C VAL A 136 -38.05 16.19 2.94
N ALA A 137 -39.04 15.72 3.71
CA ALA A 137 -38.79 14.82 4.84
C ALA A 137 -38.14 13.52 4.36
N VAL A 138 -38.63 12.93 3.27
CA VAL A 138 -38.04 11.72 2.67
C VAL A 138 -36.63 11.99 2.12
N GLN A 139 -36.40 13.12 1.47
CA GLN A 139 -35.07 13.50 0.98
C GLN A 139 -34.07 13.69 2.12
N ASN A 140 -34.47 14.37 3.20
CA ASN A 140 -33.63 14.58 4.38
C ASN A 140 -33.26 13.25 5.05
N GLY A 141 -34.23 12.35 5.21
CA GLY A 141 -33.99 11.01 5.76
C GLY A 141 -33.09 10.17 4.85
N GLY A 142 -33.32 10.22 3.54
CA GLY A 142 -32.49 9.53 2.55
C GLY A 142 -31.04 10.04 2.52
N ALA A 143 -30.83 11.35 2.60
CA ALA A 143 -29.50 11.95 2.67
C ALA A 143 -28.76 11.56 3.95
N ALA A 144 -29.44 11.59 5.10
CA ALA A 144 -28.87 11.15 6.37
C ALA A 144 -28.54 9.65 6.36
N ALA A 145 -29.42 8.80 5.83
CA ALA A 145 -29.17 7.37 5.70
C ALA A 145 -27.98 7.07 4.77
N ARG A 146 -27.86 7.80 3.64
CA ARG A 146 -26.69 7.73 2.76
C ARG A 146 -25.40 8.11 3.47
N ALA A 147 -25.42 9.19 4.25
CA ALA A 147 -24.27 9.61 5.05
C ALA A 147 -23.86 8.53 6.06
N SER A 148 -24.82 7.86 6.70
CA SER A 148 -24.54 6.74 7.62
C SER A 148 -23.91 5.53 6.91
N VAL A 149 -24.34 5.20 5.69
CA VAL A 149 -23.72 4.13 4.89
C VAL A 149 -22.27 4.50 4.54
N LEU A 150 -22.02 5.73 4.10
CA LEU A 150 -20.69 6.23 3.74
C LEU A 150 -19.75 6.34 4.95
N ALA A 151 -20.27 6.74 6.12
CA ALA A 151 -19.50 6.85 7.35
C ALA A 151 -18.96 5.49 7.84
N ALA A 152 -19.57 4.39 7.41
CA ALA A 152 -19.20 3.05 7.83
C ALA A 152 -18.01 2.47 7.01
N GLY A 153 -17.45 3.24 6.08
CA GLY A 153 -16.22 2.95 5.33
C GLY A 153 -16.42 2.10 4.07
N GLY A 154 -15.53 2.33 3.09
CA GLY A 154 -15.52 1.67 1.78
C GLY A 154 -16.14 2.49 0.65
N ASP A 155 -15.87 2.10 -0.59
CA ASP A 155 -16.44 2.74 -1.77
C ASP A 155 -17.83 2.16 -2.05
N CYS A 156 -18.86 2.93 -1.72
CA CYS A 156 -20.26 2.53 -1.87
C CYS A 156 -20.88 3.06 -3.16
N THR A 157 -21.55 2.20 -3.91
CA THR A 157 -22.28 2.56 -5.14
C THR A 157 -23.67 1.92 -5.18
N GLY A 158 -24.49 2.30 -6.17
CA GLY A 158 -25.83 1.72 -6.34
C GLY A 158 -26.81 2.09 -5.22
N PHE A 159 -26.70 3.31 -4.68
CA PHE A 159 -27.60 3.77 -3.61
C PHE A 159 -29.07 3.75 -4.02
N GLN A 160 -29.88 3.01 -3.27
CA GLN A 160 -31.32 2.90 -3.49
C GLN A 160 -32.08 3.11 -2.20
N THR A 161 -33.18 3.86 -2.25
CA THR A 161 -34.12 3.94 -1.14
C THR A 161 -34.98 2.68 -1.16
N THR A 162 -34.84 1.82 -0.15
CA THR A 162 -35.54 0.53 -0.06
C THR A 162 -36.73 0.54 0.87
N GLY A 163 -36.85 1.56 1.72
CA GLY A 163 -37.99 1.72 2.62
C GLY A 163 -38.26 3.18 2.96
N VAL A 164 -39.54 3.52 3.05
CA VAL A 164 -40.02 4.79 3.59
C VAL A 164 -41.16 4.46 4.54
N THR A 165 -40.98 4.71 5.82
CA THR A 165 -41.93 4.38 6.87
C THR A 165 -42.45 5.67 7.48
N TYR A 166 -43.78 5.85 7.46
CA TYR A 166 -44.43 6.96 8.14
C TYR A 166 -44.23 6.82 9.66
N VAL A 167 -43.73 7.89 10.28
CA VAL A 167 -43.60 7.96 11.74
C VAL A 167 -44.72 8.83 12.29
N TYR A 168 -44.84 10.05 11.76
CA TYR A 168 -45.77 11.05 12.27
C TYR A 168 -45.94 12.20 11.28
N ALA A 169 -47.12 12.79 11.24
CA ALA A 169 -47.38 14.09 10.67
C ALA A 169 -48.19 14.91 11.67
N ALA A 170 -47.90 16.22 11.73
CA ALA A 170 -48.67 17.14 12.54
C ALA A 170 -50.14 17.15 12.05
N PRO A 171 -51.14 17.25 12.95
CA PRO A 171 -52.55 17.20 12.57
C PRO A 171 -52.97 18.31 11.59
N ASP A 172 -52.25 19.42 11.60
CA ASP A 172 -52.41 20.57 10.69
C ASP A 172 -51.65 20.42 9.37
N GLY A 173 -50.92 19.30 9.17
CA GLY A 173 -50.11 19.03 7.99
C GLY A 173 -48.85 19.90 7.89
N SER A 174 -48.47 20.63 8.96
CA SER A 174 -47.33 21.56 8.94
C SER A 174 -45.96 20.87 9.00
N TRP A 175 -45.93 19.61 9.42
CA TRP A 175 -44.70 18.85 9.67
C TRP A 175 -44.86 17.37 9.40
N TYR A 176 -43.82 16.75 8.84
CA TYR A 176 -43.78 15.36 8.42
C TYR A 176 -42.50 14.71 8.91
N ILE A 177 -42.62 13.52 9.50
CA ILE A 177 -41.52 12.70 10.02
C ILE A 177 -41.62 11.31 9.40
N TYR A 178 -40.53 10.90 8.74
CA TYR A 178 -40.41 9.60 8.10
C TYR A 178 -39.08 8.95 8.46
N ASP A 179 -39.10 7.64 8.65
CA ASP A 179 -37.89 6.83 8.69
C ASP A 179 -37.62 6.31 7.28
N VAL A 180 -36.42 6.61 6.76
CA VAL A 180 -36.03 6.30 5.38
C VAL A 180 -34.86 5.34 5.41
N THR A 181 -35.01 4.19 4.75
CA THR A 181 -33.98 3.17 4.63
C THR A 181 -33.33 3.26 3.25
N VAL A 182 -31.99 3.31 3.24
CA VAL A 182 -31.18 3.30 2.03
C VAL A 182 -30.26 2.08 2.05
N SER A 183 -30.16 1.39 0.92
CA SER A 183 -29.18 0.33 0.67
C SER A 183 -28.12 0.78 -0.34
N ALA A 184 -26.92 0.21 -0.24
CA ALA A 184 -25.85 0.33 -1.24
C ALA A 184 -24.96 -0.91 -1.21
N LEU A 185 -24.14 -1.09 -2.26
CA LEU A 185 -23.07 -2.08 -2.29
C LEU A 185 -21.74 -1.35 -2.06
N CYS A 186 -20.98 -1.78 -1.05
CA CYS A 186 -19.71 -1.15 -0.66
C CYS A 186 -18.54 -2.11 -0.87
N VAL A 187 -17.44 -1.63 -1.44
CA VAL A 187 -16.20 -2.40 -1.63
C VAL A 187 -15.26 -2.18 -0.45
N HIS A 188 -14.66 -3.28 0.05
CA HIS A 188 -13.59 -3.32 1.06
C HIS A 188 -12.37 -4.03 0.49
#